data_AF-R7IYR0-F1
#
_entry.id   AF-R7IYR0-F1
#
_cell.length_a   1.000
_cell.length_b   1.000
_cell.length_c   1.000
_cell.angle_alpha   90.00
_cell.angle_beta   90.00
_cell.angle_gamma   90.00
#
_symmetry.space_group_name_H-M   'P 1'
#
loop_
_entity.id
_entity.type
_entity.pdbx_description
1 polymer ?
#
loop_
_entity_poly.entity_id
_entity_poly.type
_entity_poly.pdbx_seq_one_letter_code
_entity_poly.pdbx_strand_id
1 'polypeptide(L)'
;MKRLLTLALGATFALTAFGELDHIDLRGVDYTVDTLFHAKIGPGTTQTQLRLEGPNPLNVFYLTVDVSTPGVSIRTVSGTDKVAGTSRTSAMAESHSKEGLLYFAGTNGDFYWTSGTATNGSSKVGTPTSSCTVENEVYTAHNQWYQFVYDMSGVPYVDHIDYYQGTAACGDKTTSFKGVNCASINNGLTLYTPRYWGSTNQGDRAGSCYEVTAKLVDGEKFAAGGTYKIEITSEPNSTCDTQIPADGFVLHGRGNTSQGNTGAADFVKGLKPGDVITIDNVILTSDGQRIYPRSIVSGNPKNVGLGETLDTEGERGDASSRHPRTCIGYTQDRKHIIMMVIDGRTSASAGVTTSMLADVMRYAGAYESTNIDGGGSSTLYTQALGIRNHCSDGTERSVGGGVCF
;
A
#
# COMPACT_ATOMS: atom_id res chain seq x y z
N MET A 1 24.42 -45.37 -69.36
CA MET A 1 24.38 -46.39 -68.29
C MET A 1 24.89 -45.73 -67.01
N LYS A 2 24.01 -45.69 -66.00
CA LYS A 2 24.03 -45.17 -64.61
C LYS A 2 25.31 -44.47 -64.06
N ARG A 3 25.14 -43.21 -63.66
CA ARG A 3 25.97 -42.51 -62.65
C ARG A 3 25.53 -43.00 -61.26
N LEU A 4 26.45 -43.53 -60.45
CA LEU A 4 26.21 -43.77 -59.02
C LEU A 4 26.59 -42.51 -58.24
N LEU A 5 25.60 -41.84 -57.65
CA LEU A 5 25.80 -40.96 -56.50
C LEU A 5 25.87 -41.84 -55.25
N THR A 6 26.99 -41.82 -54.55
CA THR A 6 27.08 -42.36 -53.19
C THR A 6 26.66 -41.28 -52.22
N LEU A 7 25.48 -41.44 -51.62
CA LEU A 7 24.92 -40.55 -50.61
C LEU A 7 25.62 -40.84 -49.28
N ALA A 8 26.37 -39.87 -48.74
CA ALA A 8 26.91 -39.95 -47.39
C ALA A 8 25.77 -39.66 -46.40
N LEU A 9 25.37 -40.68 -45.63
CA LEU A 9 24.38 -40.57 -44.58
C LEU A 9 25.06 -39.97 -43.33
N GLY A 10 24.94 -38.66 -43.13
CA GLY A 10 25.35 -38.01 -41.89
C GLY A 10 24.36 -38.36 -40.77
N ALA A 11 24.81 -39.13 -39.78
CA ALA A 11 24.05 -39.36 -38.56
C ALA A 11 24.14 -38.11 -37.67
N THR A 12 23.06 -37.31 -37.64
CA THR A 12 22.91 -36.22 -36.69
C THR A 12 22.58 -36.80 -35.32
N PHE A 13 23.54 -36.81 -34.39
CA PHE A 13 23.27 -36.99 -32.98
C PHE A 13 22.51 -35.76 -32.48
N ALA A 14 21.21 -35.89 -32.25
CA ALA A 14 20.46 -34.91 -31.47
C ALA A 14 20.88 -35.09 -30.00
N LEU A 15 21.79 -34.25 -29.52
CA LEU A 15 21.94 -34.03 -28.08
C LEU A 15 20.69 -33.29 -27.61
N THR A 16 19.73 -34.01 -27.04
CA THR A 16 18.72 -33.42 -26.16
C THR A 16 19.42 -33.01 -24.88
N ALA A 17 19.87 -31.76 -24.80
CA ALA A 17 20.20 -31.15 -23.52
C ALA A 17 18.88 -30.98 -22.77
N PHE A 18 18.54 -31.93 -21.89
CA PHE A 18 17.55 -31.69 -20.86
C PHE A 18 18.19 -30.68 -19.91
N GLY A 19 17.78 -29.41 -19.98
CA GLY A 19 18.13 -28.45 -18.96
C GLY A 19 17.55 -28.95 -17.63
N GLU A 20 18.39 -29.02 -16.60
CA GLU A 20 17.92 -29.26 -15.24
C GLU A 20 16.96 -28.12 -14.87
N LEU A 21 15.77 -28.48 -14.39
CA LEU A 21 14.83 -27.48 -13.89
C LEU A 21 15.46 -26.79 -12.67
N ASP A 22 15.18 -25.50 -12.48
CA ASP A 22 15.65 -24.79 -11.31
C ASP A 22 14.89 -25.28 -10.06
N HIS A 23 15.42 -25.02 -8.87
CA HIS A 23 14.86 -25.49 -7.60
C HIS A 23 14.73 -24.37 -6.58
N ILE A 24 13.71 -24.48 -5.73
CA ILE A 24 13.48 -23.56 -4.61
C ILE A 24 13.11 -24.34 -3.35
N ASP A 25 13.81 -24.07 -2.25
CA ASP A 25 13.43 -24.57 -0.92
C ASP A 25 12.39 -23.63 -0.30
N LEU A 26 11.22 -24.18 0.02
CA LEU A 26 10.16 -23.49 0.74
C LEU A 26 10.01 -24.13 2.12
N ARG A 27 10.63 -23.53 3.13
CA ARG A 27 10.60 -24.00 4.52
C ARG A 27 11.06 -25.46 4.68
N GLY A 28 12.15 -25.85 4.01
CA GLY A 28 12.70 -27.21 4.07
C GLY A 28 12.03 -28.20 3.12
N VAL A 29 11.17 -27.72 2.21
CA VAL A 29 10.54 -28.54 1.16
C VAL A 29 11.05 -28.07 -0.19
N ASP A 30 11.70 -28.96 -0.92
CA ASP A 30 12.19 -28.70 -2.26
C ASP A 30 11.06 -28.70 -3.30
N TYR A 31 11.09 -27.72 -4.19
CA TYR A 31 10.17 -27.57 -5.31
C TYR A 31 10.96 -27.37 -6.61
N THR A 32 10.58 -28.08 -7.67
CA THR A 32 11.09 -27.77 -9.01
C THR A 32 10.36 -26.56 -9.57
N VAL A 33 11.08 -25.67 -10.24
CA VAL A 33 10.58 -24.43 -10.83
C VAL A 33 10.48 -24.59 -12.34
N ASP A 34 9.27 -24.41 -12.88
CA ASP A 34 9.03 -24.28 -14.31
C ASP A 34 8.53 -22.86 -14.64
N THR A 35 9.20 -22.18 -15.58
CA THR A 35 8.81 -20.84 -16.02
C THR A 35 7.84 -20.94 -17.18
N LEU A 36 6.55 -20.77 -16.89
CA LEU A 36 5.48 -20.88 -17.88
C LEU A 36 5.34 -19.62 -18.74
N PHE A 37 5.72 -18.46 -18.21
CA PHE A 37 5.66 -17.20 -18.92
C PHE A 37 6.72 -16.23 -18.39
N HIS A 38 7.42 -15.55 -19.30
CA HIS A 38 8.27 -14.41 -18.96
C HIS A 38 8.31 -13.45 -20.16
N ALA A 39 7.78 -12.24 -20.00
CA ALA A 39 7.76 -11.25 -21.07
C ALA A 39 7.79 -9.82 -20.55
N LYS A 40 8.29 -8.90 -21.38
CA LYS A 40 8.11 -7.47 -21.17
C LYS A 40 6.65 -7.10 -21.42
N ILE A 41 6.03 -6.42 -20.45
CA ILE A 41 4.61 -6.00 -20.53
C ILE A 41 4.42 -4.48 -20.50
N GLY A 42 5.51 -3.74 -20.32
CA GLY A 42 5.52 -2.27 -20.29
C GLY A 42 6.94 -1.72 -20.14
N PRO A 43 7.11 -0.39 -20.07
CA PRO A 43 8.40 0.25 -19.84
C PRO A 43 9.06 -0.28 -18.56
N GLY A 44 10.32 -0.70 -18.66
CA GLY A 44 11.08 -1.21 -17.52
C GLY A 44 10.49 -2.45 -16.82
N THR A 45 9.47 -3.09 -17.40
CA THR A 45 8.63 -4.03 -16.65
C THR A 45 8.50 -5.39 -17.34
N THR A 46 8.79 -6.45 -16.59
CA THR A 46 8.50 -7.83 -16.98
C THR A 46 7.43 -8.46 -16.09
N GLN A 47 6.63 -9.36 -16.66
CA GLN A 47 5.78 -10.28 -15.90
C GLN A 47 6.32 -11.69 -16.03
N THR A 48 6.45 -12.38 -14.90
CA THR A 48 6.84 -13.78 -14.80
C THR A 48 5.72 -14.61 -14.20
N GLN A 49 5.48 -15.80 -14.75
CA GLN A 49 4.62 -16.83 -14.20
C GLN A 49 5.46 -18.09 -13.99
N LEU A 50 5.46 -18.60 -12.76
CA LEU A 50 6.12 -19.84 -12.39
C LEU A 50 5.10 -20.89 -11.96
N ARG A 51 5.44 -22.13 -12.25
CA ARG A 51 4.83 -23.33 -11.70
C ARG A 51 5.85 -23.97 -10.77
N LEU A 52 5.49 -24.09 -9.50
CA LEU A 52 6.30 -24.80 -8.52
C LEU A 52 5.68 -26.17 -8.27
N GLU A 53 6.37 -27.24 -8.67
CA GLU A 53 5.93 -28.61 -8.45
C GLU A 53 6.59 -29.21 -7.22
N GLY A 54 5.77 -29.79 -6.35
CA GLY A 54 6.15 -30.37 -5.07
C GLY A 54 4.91 -30.97 -4.38
N PRO A 55 4.97 -31.33 -3.09
CA PRO A 55 3.84 -31.94 -2.39
C PRO A 55 2.55 -31.11 -2.41
N ASN A 56 2.69 -29.78 -2.45
CA ASN A 56 1.59 -28.83 -2.55
C ASN A 56 1.91 -27.83 -3.67
N PRO A 57 1.49 -28.08 -4.92
CA PRO A 57 1.88 -27.25 -6.06
C PRO A 57 1.43 -25.80 -5.92
N LEU A 58 2.18 -24.89 -6.54
CA LEU A 58 1.93 -23.46 -6.50
C LEU A 58 1.96 -22.83 -7.89
N ASN A 59 1.07 -21.87 -8.13
CA ASN A 59 1.14 -20.94 -9.26
C ASN A 59 1.54 -19.56 -8.74
N VAL A 60 2.68 -19.06 -9.22
CA VAL A 60 3.28 -17.80 -8.78
C VAL A 60 3.29 -16.83 -9.96
N PHE A 61 2.88 -15.60 -9.71
CA PHE A 61 2.85 -14.52 -10.70
C PHE A 61 3.53 -13.32 -10.09
N TYR A 62 4.50 -12.72 -10.78
CA TYR A 62 5.08 -11.48 -10.29
C TYR A 62 5.49 -10.54 -11.41
N LEU A 63 5.50 -9.25 -11.06
CA LEU A 63 6.07 -8.17 -11.85
C LEU A 63 7.45 -7.83 -11.30
N THR A 64 8.40 -7.55 -12.19
CA THR A 64 9.66 -6.90 -11.84
C THR A 64 9.73 -5.60 -12.62
N VAL A 65 9.82 -4.48 -11.91
CA VAL A 65 9.73 -3.13 -12.48
C VAL A 65 10.98 -2.32 -12.13
N ASP A 66 11.74 -1.91 -13.13
CA ASP A 66 12.86 -0.99 -12.99
C ASP A 66 12.34 0.46 -12.85
N VAL A 67 12.33 0.97 -11.61
CA VAL A 67 11.85 2.32 -11.29
C VAL A 67 12.83 3.42 -11.71
N SER A 68 14.03 3.07 -12.17
CA SER A 68 14.93 4.03 -12.82
C SER A 68 14.55 4.31 -14.27
N THR A 69 13.61 3.54 -14.84
CA THR A 69 13.09 3.75 -16.19
C THR A 69 12.34 5.09 -16.26
N PRO A 70 12.73 6.02 -17.16
CA PRO A 70 12.06 7.31 -17.29
C PRO A 70 10.55 7.16 -17.55
N GLY A 71 9.73 7.88 -16.78
CA GLY A 71 8.28 7.86 -16.91
C GLY A 71 7.57 6.73 -16.16
N VAL A 72 8.30 5.80 -15.55
CA VAL A 72 7.73 4.76 -14.68
C VAL A 72 7.70 5.25 -13.24
N SER A 73 6.55 5.10 -12.57
CA SER A 73 6.41 5.35 -11.14
C SER A 73 5.38 4.42 -10.57
N ILE A 74 5.58 3.98 -9.34
CA ILE A 74 4.54 3.32 -8.56
C ILE A 74 3.54 4.35 -8.03
N ARG A 75 2.27 3.97 -7.98
CA ARG A 75 1.14 4.74 -7.48
C ARG A 75 0.17 3.83 -6.76
N THR A 76 -0.14 4.15 -5.52
CA THR A 76 -1.31 3.63 -4.81
C THR A 76 -2.58 4.24 -5.41
N VAL A 77 -3.67 3.47 -5.38
CA VAL A 77 -5.00 3.90 -5.85
C VAL A 77 -6.06 3.52 -4.82
N SER A 78 -7.10 4.33 -4.69
CA SER A 78 -8.29 4.02 -3.87
C SER A 78 -9.44 3.59 -4.77
N GLY A 79 -10.31 2.71 -4.26
CA GLY A 79 -11.47 2.23 -5.00
C GLY A 79 -12.44 3.33 -5.43
N THR A 80 -12.51 4.45 -4.72
CA THR A 80 -13.52 5.51 -4.91
C THR A 80 -12.96 6.93 -4.70
N ASP A 81 -11.64 7.10 -4.71
CA ASP A 81 -10.96 8.36 -4.36
C ASP A 81 -11.34 8.90 -2.96
N LYS A 82 -11.79 8.01 -2.07
CA LYS A 82 -12.08 8.26 -0.66
C LYS A 82 -11.40 7.18 0.18
N VAL A 83 -11.34 7.40 1.49
CA VAL A 83 -10.82 6.40 2.43
C VAL A 83 -11.67 5.13 2.36
N ALA A 84 -12.99 5.24 2.15
CA ALA A 84 -13.91 4.11 2.05
C ALA A 84 -14.53 4.01 0.65
N GLY A 85 -14.79 2.78 0.24
CA GLY A 85 -15.28 2.38 -1.07
C GLY A 85 -14.41 1.27 -1.64
N THR A 86 -14.98 0.46 -2.53
CA THR A 86 -14.25 -0.65 -3.14
C THR A 86 -14.40 -0.66 -4.65
N SER A 87 -13.34 -1.08 -5.32
CA SER A 87 -13.33 -1.31 -6.76
C SER A 87 -12.39 -2.47 -7.10
N ARG A 88 -12.55 -3.04 -8.28
CA ARG A 88 -11.66 -4.09 -8.79
C ARG A 88 -10.30 -3.48 -9.14
N THR A 89 -9.21 -4.23 -8.97
CA THR A 89 -7.85 -3.78 -9.29
C THR A 89 -7.74 -3.35 -10.75
N SER A 90 -8.27 -4.16 -11.67
CA SER A 90 -8.34 -3.84 -13.11
C SER A 90 -9.09 -2.53 -13.36
N ALA A 91 -10.27 -2.37 -12.75
CA ALA A 91 -11.11 -1.20 -12.92
C ALA A 91 -10.44 0.07 -12.37
N MET A 92 -9.71 -0.01 -11.24
CA MET A 92 -8.95 1.12 -10.71
C MET A 92 -7.84 1.54 -11.67
N ALA A 93 -7.07 0.60 -12.22
CA ALA A 93 -6.03 0.90 -13.21
C ALA A 93 -6.63 1.56 -14.47
N GLU A 94 -7.75 1.01 -14.97
CA GLU A 94 -8.44 1.55 -16.15
C GLU A 94 -9.01 2.95 -15.89
N SER A 95 -9.67 3.19 -14.76
CA SER A 95 -10.33 4.46 -14.47
C SER A 95 -9.36 5.61 -14.15
N HIS A 96 -8.16 5.30 -13.66
CA HIS A 96 -7.12 6.30 -13.38
C HIS A 96 -6.22 6.59 -14.58
N SER A 97 -6.26 5.73 -15.60
CA SER A 97 -5.58 5.97 -16.87
C SER A 97 -6.26 7.10 -17.65
N LYS A 98 -5.47 8.04 -18.13
CA LYS A 98 -5.90 9.21 -18.92
C LYS A 98 -4.80 9.63 -19.89
N GLU A 99 -5.10 10.58 -20.77
CA GLU A 99 -4.10 11.12 -21.68
C GLU A 99 -2.85 11.59 -20.89
N GLY A 100 -1.68 11.07 -21.25
CA GLY A 100 -0.41 11.36 -20.57
C GLY A 100 -0.12 10.57 -19.28
N LEU A 101 -1.03 9.70 -18.81
CA LEU A 101 -0.82 8.85 -17.64
C LEU A 101 -1.50 7.49 -17.81
N LEU A 102 -0.72 6.41 -17.88
CA LEU A 102 -1.22 5.05 -18.07
C LEU A 102 -0.87 4.18 -16.86
N TYR A 103 -1.88 3.56 -16.25
CA TYR A 103 -1.71 2.54 -15.22
C TYR A 103 -1.71 1.17 -15.91
N PHE A 104 -0.53 0.65 -16.24
CA PHE A 104 -0.41 -0.49 -17.15
C PHE A 104 -0.25 -1.84 -16.43
N ALA A 105 0.07 -1.84 -15.14
CA ALA A 105 0.18 -3.05 -14.34
C ALA A 105 -0.06 -2.77 -12.86
N GLY A 106 -0.52 -3.76 -12.09
CA GLY A 106 -0.76 -3.57 -10.67
C GLY A 106 -1.27 -4.80 -9.94
N THR A 107 -1.35 -4.69 -8.62
CA THR A 107 -2.01 -5.65 -7.74
C THR A 107 -3.04 -4.98 -6.84
N ASN A 108 -3.81 -5.77 -6.10
CA ASN A 108 -4.54 -5.26 -4.94
C ASN A 108 -3.55 -4.63 -3.91
N GLY A 109 -4.11 -3.86 -2.97
CA GLY A 109 -3.35 -3.10 -1.96
C GLY A 109 -3.59 -3.53 -0.52
N ASP A 110 -3.89 -2.54 0.32
CA ASP A 110 -4.06 -2.64 1.76
C ASP A 110 -5.09 -3.68 2.22
N PHE A 111 -4.89 -4.21 3.43
CA PHE A 111 -5.99 -4.77 4.21
C PHE A 111 -7.03 -3.69 4.48
N TYR A 112 -8.31 -4.05 4.45
CA TYR A 112 -9.39 -3.08 4.55
C TYR A 112 -10.57 -3.55 5.39
N TRP A 113 -11.35 -2.59 5.87
CA TRP A 113 -12.56 -2.83 6.63
C TRP A 113 -13.63 -3.42 5.70
N THR A 114 -14.15 -4.59 6.04
CA THR A 114 -15.16 -5.30 5.23
C THR A 114 -16.60 -5.01 5.67
N SER A 115 -16.77 -4.25 6.74
CA SER A 115 -18.07 -3.83 7.28
C SER A 115 -17.93 -2.52 8.07
N GLY A 116 -19.06 -1.93 8.45
CA GLY A 116 -19.13 -0.77 9.32
C GLY A 116 -19.76 0.45 8.66
N THR A 117 -20.34 1.29 9.51
CA THR A 117 -21.06 2.52 9.12
C THR A 117 -20.56 3.67 9.99
N ALA A 118 -20.41 4.85 9.41
CA ALA A 118 -20.11 6.08 10.14
C ALA A 118 -21.37 6.66 10.79
N THR A 119 -21.17 7.60 11.70
CA THR A 119 -22.23 8.30 12.44
C THR A 119 -23.21 9.01 11.52
N ASN A 120 -22.74 9.50 10.36
CA ASN A 120 -23.56 10.12 9.32
C ASN A 120 -24.23 9.11 8.36
N GLY A 121 -24.12 7.81 8.61
CA GLY A 121 -24.71 6.75 7.79
C GLY A 121 -23.87 6.32 6.58
N SER A 122 -22.74 6.97 6.31
CA SER A 122 -21.85 6.56 5.21
C SER A 122 -21.17 5.22 5.51
N SER A 123 -20.84 4.47 4.45
CA SER A 123 -20.14 3.19 4.56
C SER A 123 -18.68 3.39 4.93
N LYS A 124 -18.15 2.49 5.78
CA LYS A 124 -16.70 2.38 6.07
C LYS A 124 -16.03 1.26 5.29
N VAL A 125 -16.79 0.48 4.52
CA VAL A 125 -16.25 -0.64 3.76
C VAL A 125 -15.21 -0.13 2.76
N GLY A 126 -14.04 -0.75 2.73
CA GLY A 126 -12.90 -0.33 1.90
C GLY A 126 -11.86 0.55 2.61
N THR A 127 -12.15 1.02 3.84
CA THR A 127 -11.17 1.76 4.66
C THR A 127 -9.93 0.93 4.92
N PRO A 128 -8.71 1.38 4.55
CA PRO A 128 -7.47 0.72 4.93
C PRO A 128 -7.38 0.53 6.45
N THR A 129 -6.93 -0.64 6.90
CA THR A 129 -6.81 -0.94 8.34
C THR A 129 -5.60 -0.28 8.99
N SER A 130 -4.64 0.17 8.20
CA SER A 130 -3.47 0.94 8.64
C SER A 130 -3.19 2.04 7.61
N SER A 131 -2.00 2.65 7.66
CA SER A 131 -1.61 3.81 6.85
C SER A 131 -1.76 3.61 5.35
N CYS A 132 -2.37 4.60 4.70
CA CYS A 132 -2.52 4.64 3.25
C CYS A 132 -2.30 6.08 2.77
N THR A 133 -1.46 6.26 1.76
CA THR A 133 -1.19 7.55 1.12
C THR A 133 -1.29 7.37 -0.38
N VAL A 134 -2.03 8.25 -1.06
CA VAL A 134 -2.26 8.26 -2.51
C VAL A 134 -1.82 9.62 -3.06
N GLU A 135 -0.84 9.65 -3.96
CA GLU A 135 -0.32 10.88 -4.57
C GLU A 135 0.02 11.99 -3.56
N ASN A 136 0.72 11.64 -2.48
CA ASN A 136 1.07 12.56 -1.37
C ASN A 136 -0.13 13.08 -0.54
N GLU A 137 -1.33 12.55 -0.76
CA GLU A 137 -2.49 12.75 0.13
C GLU A 137 -2.62 11.59 1.12
N VAL A 138 -2.65 11.90 2.42
CA VAL A 138 -2.82 10.89 3.48
C VAL A 138 -4.30 10.52 3.58
N TYR A 139 -4.65 9.30 3.18
CA TYR A 139 -6.02 8.79 3.28
C TYR A 139 -6.31 8.31 4.71
N THR A 140 -5.32 7.74 5.39
CA THR A 140 -5.34 7.42 6.82
C THR A 140 -3.91 7.28 7.36
N ALA A 141 -3.70 7.60 8.64
CA ALA A 141 -2.41 7.57 9.33
C ALA A 141 -2.43 6.66 10.57
N HIS A 142 -1.50 5.72 10.63
CA HIS A 142 -1.34 4.76 11.72
C HIS A 142 0.15 4.40 11.91
N ASN A 143 0.57 4.28 13.18
CA ASN A 143 1.92 3.85 13.54
C ASN A 143 2.04 2.32 13.72
N GLN A 144 1.11 1.55 13.14
CA GLN A 144 1.07 0.10 13.26
C GLN A 144 1.41 -0.56 11.92
N TRP A 145 1.98 -1.76 12.02
CA TRP A 145 2.40 -2.59 10.88
C TRP A 145 3.49 -1.94 10.02
N TYR A 146 4.00 -2.70 9.07
CA TYR A 146 5.01 -2.20 8.14
C TYR A 146 4.33 -1.53 6.95
N GLN A 147 4.99 -0.55 6.39
CA GLN A 147 4.56 0.14 5.19
C GLN A 147 5.56 -0.14 4.08
N PHE A 148 5.08 -0.50 2.89
CA PHE A 148 5.85 -0.24 1.68
C PHE A 148 5.62 1.22 1.32
N VAL A 149 6.71 1.98 1.26
CA VAL A 149 6.69 3.40 0.95
C VAL A 149 7.44 3.64 -0.35
N TYR A 150 6.84 4.46 -1.21
CA TYR A 150 7.54 5.08 -2.33
C TYR A 150 7.54 6.59 -2.13
N ASP A 151 8.73 7.10 -1.83
CA ASP A 151 8.94 8.51 -1.55
C ASP A 151 8.93 9.36 -2.83
N MET A 152 8.69 10.67 -2.70
CA MET A 152 8.74 11.60 -3.84
C MET A 152 10.12 11.65 -4.52
N SER A 153 11.19 11.23 -3.84
CA SER A 153 12.53 11.03 -4.42
C SER A 153 12.66 9.80 -5.32
N GLY A 154 11.65 8.92 -5.38
CA GLY A 154 11.66 7.70 -6.18
C GLY A 154 12.34 6.51 -5.51
N VAL A 155 12.57 6.57 -4.20
CA VAL A 155 13.24 5.50 -3.43
C VAL A 155 12.19 4.63 -2.72
N PRO A 156 12.15 3.31 -2.96
CA PRO A 156 11.32 2.39 -2.20
C PRO A 156 11.98 1.99 -0.86
N TYR A 157 11.15 1.73 0.15
CA TYR A 157 11.55 1.08 1.40
C TYR A 157 10.37 0.37 2.08
N VAL A 158 10.69 -0.54 2.99
CA VAL A 158 9.74 -1.24 3.86
C VAL A 158 10.12 -0.93 5.30
N ASP A 159 9.29 -0.20 6.01
CA ASP A 159 9.60 0.30 7.36
C ASP A 159 8.34 0.53 8.21
N HIS A 160 8.51 0.68 9.51
CA HIS A 160 7.53 1.26 10.40
C HIS A 160 7.56 2.79 10.29
N ILE A 161 6.40 3.39 10.03
CA ILE A 161 6.27 4.83 9.86
C ILE A 161 5.62 5.47 11.09
N ASP A 162 6.20 6.57 11.58
CA ASP A 162 5.67 7.37 12.67
C ASP A 162 5.08 8.69 12.14
N TYR A 163 3.77 8.88 12.34
CA TYR A 163 3.01 10.07 11.96
C TYR A 163 2.81 11.08 13.11
N TYR A 164 3.25 10.75 14.33
CA TYR A 164 2.81 11.40 15.57
C TYR A 164 3.82 12.41 16.14
N GLN A 165 4.79 12.83 15.31
CA GLN A 165 5.87 13.75 15.68
C GLN A 165 5.66 15.18 15.16
N GLY A 166 4.54 15.47 14.53
CA GLY A 166 4.25 16.78 13.95
C GLY A 166 3.88 17.84 14.99
N THR A 167 3.77 19.08 14.54
CA THR A 167 3.29 20.21 15.35
C THR A 167 2.26 21.05 14.62
N ALA A 168 1.43 21.76 15.38
CA ALA A 168 0.54 22.81 14.89
C ALA A 168 0.78 24.08 15.71
N ALA A 169 0.84 25.23 15.06
CA ALA A 169 1.14 26.51 15.70
C ALA A 169 0.23 27.65 15.22
N CYS A 170 -0.19 28.51 16.15
CA CYS A 170 -0.96 29.72 15.90
C CYS A 170 -0.45 30.83 16.83
N GLY A 171 0.39 31.73 16.30
CA GLY A 171 1.09 32.71 17.13
C GLY A 171 2.07 32.02 18.10
N ASP A 172 1.93 32.29 19.39
CA ASP A 172 2.72 31.70 20.49
C ASP A 172 2.17 30.35 20.97
N LYS A 173 0.95 29.97 20.57
CA LYS A 173 0.32 28.71 20.95
C LYS A 173 0.79 27.58 20.05
N THR A 174 1.04 26.42 20.65
CA THR A 174 1.47 25.22 19.93
C THR A 174 0.80 23.97 20.48
N THR A 175 0.68 22.93 19.64
CA THR A 175 0.26 21.59 20.06
C THR A 175 0.91 20.53 19.17
N SER A 176 0.91 19.28 19.63
CA SER A 176 1.31 18.13 18.82
C SER A 176 0.29 17.86 17.71
N PHE A 177 0.77 17.55 16.51
CA PHE A 177 0.01 17.06 15.36
C PHE A 177 0.24 15.56 15.21
N LYS A 178 -0.83 14.77 15.26
CA LYS A 178 -0.77 13.30 15.34
C LYS A 178 -1.46 12.61 14.16
N GLY A 179 -1.43 13.23 12.99
CA GLY A 179 -1.80 12.58 11.74
C GLY A 179 -3.16 13.01 11.18
N VAL A 180 -3.56 12.28 10.15
CA VAL A 180 -4.64 12.64 9.24
C VAL A 180 -5.61 11.48 9.13
N ASN A 181 -6.92 11.76 9.15
CA ASN A 181 -7.99 10.78 8.93
C ASN A 181 -7.89 9.52 9.83
N CYS A 182 -7.36 9.66 11.05
CA CYS A 182 -7.19 8.56 11.98
C CYS A 182 -8.17 8.66 13.16
N ALA A 183 -8.16 7.67 14.03
CA ALA A 183 -8.89 7.75 15.30
C ALA A 183 -8.47 9.00 16.10
N SER A 184 -9.37 9.53 16.93
CA SER A 184 -9.08 10.65 17.83
C SER A 184 -7.92 10.34 18.79
N ILE A 185 -6.69 10.70 18.40
CA ILE A 185 -5.48 10.39 19.18
C ILE A 185 -5.43 11.29 20.40
N ASN A 186 -5.19 10.71 21.57
CA ASN A 186 -5.13 11.49 22.80
C ASN A 186 -3.93 12.44 22.82
N ASN A 187 -4.12 13.59 23.46
CA ASN A 187 -3.12 14.66 23.60
C ASN A 187 -2.50 15.06 22.26
N GLY A 188 -3.33 15.31 21.25
CA GLY A 188 -2.88 15.64 19.91
C GLY A 188 -3.99 16.20 19.04
N LEU A 189 -3.57 16.88 17.99
CA LEU A 189 -4.42 17.35 16.92
C LEU A 189 -4.47 16.30 15.82
N THR A 190 -5.67 15.99 15.34
CA THR A 190 -5.91 15.18 14.14
C THR A 190 -6.58 16.05 13.08
N LEU A 191 -6.13 15.94 11.83
CA LEU A 191 -6.76 16.61 10.70
C LEU A 191 -7.67 15.64 9.94
N TYR A 192 -8.91 16.02 9.72
CA TYR A 192 -9.82 15.28 8.85
C TYR A 192 -9.97 16.00 7.52
N THR A 193 -9.86 15.24 6.43
CA THR A 193 -9.87 15.73 5.05
C THR A 193 -11.13 15.26 4.32
N PRO A 194 -11.47 15.82 3.16
CA PRO A 194 -12.62 15.39 2.37
C PRO A 194 -12.52 13.93 1.89
N ARG A 195 -11.36 13.29 2.02
CA ARG A 195 -11.18 11.86 1.75
C ARG A 195 -11.84 10.97 2.80
N TYR A 196 -12.09 11.47 4.01
CA TYR A 196 -12.66 10.66 5.10
C TYR A 196 -14.16 10.38 4.93
N TRP A 197 -14.81 9.83 5.95
CA TRP A 197 -16.22 9.41 5.93
C TRP A 197 -17.25 10.56 5.93
N GLY A 198 -16.87 11.77 5.49
CA GLY A 198 -17.73 12.96 5.41
C GLY A 198 -17.93 13.71 6.74
N SER A 199 -17.68 13.09 7.88
CA SER A 199 -17.55 13.75 9.19
C SER A 199 -16.35 13.20 9.95
N THR A 200 -15.96 13.84 11.05
CA THR A 200 -14.85 13.35 11.89
C THR A 200 -15.16 12.00 12.55
N ASN A 201 -16.45 11.65 12.73
CA ASN A 201 -16.91 10.38 13.26
C ASN A 201 -16.26 10.07 14.63
N GLN A 202 -16.24 11.05 15.54
CA GLN A 202 -15.72 10.89 16.92
C GLN A 202 -16.79 11.24 17.96
N GLY A 203 -18.08 11.05 17.64
CA GLY A 203 -19.19 11.46 18.51
C GLY A 203 -19.18 10.81 19.90
N ASP A 204 -18.49 9.69 20.08
CA ASP A 204 -18.20 9.06 21.38
C ASP A 204 -17.32 9.95 22.30
N ARG A 205 -16.75 11.03 21.76
CA ARG A 205 -15.90 12.01 22.45
C ARG A 205 -16.57 13.34 22.70
N ALA A 206 -17.86 13.50 22.39
CA ALA A 206 -18.58 14.75 22.59
C ALA A 206 -18.33 15.35 23.99
N GLY A 207 -18.00 16.63 24.05
CA GLY A 207 -17.65 17.35 25.28
C GLY A 207 -16.23 17.13 25.81
N SER A 208 -15.46 16.21 25.26
CA SER A 208 -14.06 15.92 25.64
C SER A 208 -13.01 16.31 24.59
N CYS A 209 -13.48 16.85 23.47
CA CYS A 209 -12.68 17.36 22.36
C CYS A 209 -13.26 18.70 21.86
N TYR A 210 -12.49 19.42 21.06
CA TYR A 210 -12.97 20.56 20.29
C TYR A 210 -12.64 20.42 18.81
N GLU A 211 -13.52 20.95 17.97
CA GLU A 211 -13.41 20.93 16.52
C GLU A 211 -13.67 22.31 15.90
N VAL A 212 -12.90 22.64 14.87
CA VAL A 212 -13.12 23.79 13.98
C VAL A 212 -12.98 23.36 12.53
N THR A 213 -13.72 23.99 11.61
CA THR A 213 -13.47 23.84 10.18
C THR A 213 -12.34 24.76 9.75
N ALA A 214 -11.63 24.37 8.70
CA ALA A 214 -10.55 25.16 8.11
C ALA A 214 -10.46 24.95 6.59
N LYS A 215 -9.72 25.82 5.91
CA LYS A 215 -9.34 25.68 4.50
C LYS A 215 -7.84 25.91 4.34
N LEU A 216 -7.23 25.47 3.24
CA LEU A 216 -5.85 25.88 2.91
C LEU A 216 -5.81 27.40 2.72
N VAL A 217 -4.72 28.03 3.16
CA VAL A 217 -4.45 29.43 2.81
C VAL A 217 -4.17 29.51 1.30
N ASP A 218 -4.56 30.61 0.65
CA ASP A 218 -4.36 30.80 -0.79
C ASP A 218 -2.91 30.58 -1.21
N GLY A 219 -2.70 29.66 -2.17
CA GLY A 219 -1.38 29.30 -2.68
C GLY A 219 -0.66 28.17 -1.91
N GLU A 220 -1.13 27.80 -0.72
CA GLU A 220 -0.63 26.63 0.00
C GLU A 220 -1.12 25.32 -0.65
N LYS A 221 -0.39 24.24 -0.39
CA LYS A 221 -0.77 22.90 -0.81
C LYS A 221 -0.64 21.94 0.36
N PHE A 222 -1.62 21.06 0.51
CA PHE A 222 -1.45 19.92 1.40
C PHE A 222 -0.26 19.08 0.91
N ALA A 223 0.64 18.74 1.82
CA ALA A 223 1.78 17.90 1.51
C ALA A 223 2.04 16.92 2.66
N ALA A 224 1.88 15.62 2.40
CA ALA A 224 2.23 14.60 3.39
C ALA A 224 3.73 14.68 3.70
N GLY A 225 4.06 14.72 5.00
CA GLY A 225 5.42 14.91 5.46
C GLY A 225 5.92 16.35 5.34
N GLY A 226 5.08 17.31 4.90
CA GLY A 226 5.45 18.72 4.69
C GLY A 226 4.87 19.70 5.71
N THR A 227 5.19 20.97 5.50
CA THR A 227 4.63 22.09 6.26
C THR A 227 3.66 22.86 5.36
N TYR A 228 2.49 23.23 5.88
CA TYR A 228 1.50 24.01 5.15
C TYR A 228 0.66 24.86 6.11
N LYS A 229 -0.02 25.87 5.56
CA LYS A 229 -0.90 26.75 6.35
C LYS A 229 -2.37 26.56 6.01
N ILE A 230 -3.18 26.65 7.04
CA ILE A 230 -4.64 26.60 6.96
C ILE A 230 -5.24 27.80 7.70
N GLU A 231 -6.40 28.26 7.23
CA GLU A 231 -7.18 29.33 7.84
C GLU A 231 -8.43 28.74 8.47
N ILE A 232 -8.71 29.08 9.73
CA ILE A 232 -9.90 28.64 10.46
C ILE A 232 -11.15 29.34 9.90
N THR A 233 -12.24 28.58 9.71
CA THR A 233 -13.47 29.07 9.08
C THR A 233 -14.70 28.99 9.98
N SER A 234 -14.60 28.41 11.17
CA SER A 234 -15.72 28.32 12.12
C SER A 234 -15.30 28.65 13.55
N GLU A 235 -16.30 28.96 14.38
CA GLU A 235 -16.16 28.91 15.84
C GLU A 235 -15.95 27.45 16.30
N PRO A 236 -15.27 27.24 17.44
CA PRO A 236 -15.05 25.91 17.99
C PRO A 236 -16.35 25.30 18.52
N ASN A 237 -16.52 24.00 18.29
CA ASN A 237 -17.60 23.21 18.85
C ASN A 237 -17.06 21.95 19.52
N SER A 238 -17.87 21.26 20.32
CA SER A 238 -17.47 20.03 21.03
C SER A 238 -18.37 18.85 20.71
N THR A 239 -18.96 18.83 19.51
CA THR A 239 -19.79 17.69 19.05
C THR A 239 -18.94 16.47 18.73
N CYS A 240 -17.69 16.70 18.32
CA CYS A 240 -16.75 15.66 17.89
C CYS A 240 -17.28 14.85 16.68
N ASP A 241 -18.16 15.45 15.87
CA ASP A 241 -18.70 14.83 14.65
C ASP A 241 -18.99 15.88 13.56
N THR A 242 -18.13 16.90 13.49
CA THR A 242 -18.28 18.00 12.52
C THR A 242 -18.24 17.46 11.09
N GLN A 243 -19.15 17.92 10.24
CA GLN A 243 -19.14 17.62 8.81
C GLN A 243 -17.90 18.24 8.16
N ILE A 244 -17.22 17.47 7.33
CA ILE A 244 -15.99 17.91 6.67
C ILE A 244 -16.36 18.72 5.42
N PRO A 245 -15.93 19.99 5.31
CA PRO A 245 -16.19 20.80 4.11
C PRO A 245 -15.58 20.16 2.86
N ALA A 246 -16.23 20.30 1.71
CA ALA A 246 -15.76 19.67 0.45
C ALA A 246 -14.40 20.24 -0.02
N ASP A 247 -14.14 21.51 0.27
CA ASP A 247 -12.94 22.28 -0.08
C ASP A 247 -12.08 22.63 1.16
N GLY A 248 -12.27 21.89 2.26
CA GLY A 248 -11.62 22.20 3.53
C GLY A 248 -11.35 20.99 4.40
N PHE A 249 -11.18 21.25 5.68
CA PHE A 249 -10.76 20.29 6.69
C PHE A 249 -11.54 20.49 7.97
N VAL A 250 -11.45 19.51 8.86
CA VAL A 250 -11.77 19.68 10.29
C VAL A 250 -10.52 19.46 11.11
N LEU A 251 -10.21 20.39 12.00
CA LEU A 251 -9.18 20.25 13.01
C LEU A 251 -9.84 19.73 14.27
N HIS A 252 -9.38 18.58 14.74
CA HIS A 252 -9.89 17.91 15.93
C HIS A 252 -8.81 17.90 17.00
N GLY A 253 -9.05 18.58 18.11
CA GLY A 253 -8.13 18.65 19.24
C GLY A 253 -8.66 17.85 20.42
N ARG A 254 -7.90 16.84 20.86
CA ARG A 254 -8.24 16.04 22.04
C ARG A 254 -7.10 15.99 23.04
N GLY A 255 -7.47 16.04 24.32
CA GLY A 255 -6.55 15.89 25.43
C GLY A 255 -5.87 17.20 25.83
N ASN A 256 -5.23 17.14 26.99
CA ASN A 256 -4.70 18.31 27.68
C ASN A 256 -3.23 18.53 27.33
N THR A 257 -2.63 19.58 27.90
CA THR A 257 -1.20 19.91 27.78
C THR A 257 -0.32 18.67 27.89
N SER A 258 0.45 18.41 26.84
CA SER A 258 1.62 17.54 26.92
C SER A 258 2.82 18.45 27.13
N GLN A 259 3.40 18.39 28.33
CA GLN A 259 4.65 19.04 28.75
C GLN A 259 5.23 20.08 27.78
N GLY A 260 4.95 21.36 28.02
CA GLY A 260 5.56 22.49 27.31
C GLY A 260 4.77 23.06 26.12
N ASN A 261 3.56 22.56 25.83
CA ASN A 261 2.68 23.12 24.78
C ASN A 261 1.28 23.51 25.32
N THR A 262 0.40 24.04 24.46
CA THR A 262 -0.94 24.51 24.85
C THR A 262 -1.91 23.37 25.20
N GLY A 263 -1.68 22.15 24.69
CA GLY A 263 -2.64 21.05 24.74
C GLY A 263 -3.67 21.15 23.62
N ALA A 264 -3.99 20.02 22.97
CA ALA A 264 -4.74 20.05 21.71
C ALA A 264 -6.20 20.50 21.86
N ALA A 265 -6.87 20.11 22.94
CA ALA A 265 -8.25 20.55 23.20
C ALA A 265 -8.31 22.07 23.43
N ASP A 266 -7.45 22.61 24.31
CA ASP A 266 -7.40 24.04 24.61
C ASP A 266 -6.87 24.87 23.42
N PHE A 267 -5.95 24.29 22.62
CA PHE A 267 -5.50 24.89 21.38
C PHE A 267 -6.68 25.14 20.44
N VAL A 268 -7.47 24.11 20.11
CA VAL A 268 -8.61 24.22 19.19
C VAL A 268 -9.74 25.08 19.78
N LYS A 269 -10.03 24.94 21.08
CA LYS A 269 -11.01 25.78 21.79
C LYS A 269 -10.70 27.27 21.73
N GLY A 270 -9.41 27.62 21.68
CA GLY A 270 -8.95 28.99 21.66
C GLY A 270 -8.83 29.62 20.26
N LEU A 271 -9.19 28.89 19.20
CA LEU A 271 -9.18 29.38 17.81
C LEU A 271 -10.49 30.10 17.49
N LYS A 272 -10.42 31.01 16.51
CA LYS A 272 -11.56 31.74 15.94
C LYS A 272 -11.41 31.84 14.42
N PRO A 273 -12.51 32.10 13.67
CA PRO A 273 -12.44 32.36 12.24
C PRO A 273 -11.37 33.39 11.87
N GLY A 274 -10.59 33.10 10.82
CA GLY A 274 -9.48 33.94 10.34
C GLY A 274 -8.13 33.68 11.00
N ASP A 275 -8.06 32.87 12.06
CA ASP A 275 -6.77 32.42 12.60
C ASP A 275 -6.04 31.54 11.58
N VAL A 276 -4.73 31.75 11.43
CA VAL A 276 -3.88 30.98 10.52
C VAL A 276 -3.02 30.02 11.32
N ILE A 277 -3.17 28.73 11.03
CA ILE A 277 -2.43 27.65 11.66
C ILE A 277 -1.34 27.19 10.71
N THR A 278 -0.09 27.13 11.20
CA THR A 278 0.98 26.42 10.51
C THR A 278 1.00 24.97 11.01
N ILE A 279 0.76 24.02 10.11
CA ILE A 279 0.89 22.59 10.37
C ILE A 279 2.26 22.13 9.87
N ASP A 280 3.07 21.57 10.76
CA ASP A 280 4.26 20.82 10.40
C ASP A 280 3.93 19.32 10.50
N ASN A 281 3.49 18.72 9.40
CA ASN A 281 3.23 17.30 9.34
C ASN A 281 4.56 16.56 9.19
N VAL A 282 5.00 15.91 10.27
CA VAL A 282 6.23 15.11 10.29
C VAL A 282 5.85 13.64 10.14
N ILE A 283 6.45 12.98 9.15
CA ILE A 283 6.34 11.54 8.92
C ILE A 283 7.76 10.99 8.95
N LEU A 284 8.05 10.07 9.86
CA LEU A 284 9.38 9.51 10.07
C LEU A 284 9.44 8.02 9.78
N THR A 285 10.57 7.56 9.25
CA THR A 285 11.02 6.17 9.30
C THR A 285 11.42 5.77 10.72
N SER A 286 11.67 4.48 10.95
CA SER A 286 12.01 3.96 12.29
C SER A 286 13.36 4.46 12.82
N ASP A 287 14.25 4.92 11.93
CA ASP A 287 15.53 5.55 12.28
C ASP A 287 15.44 7.09 12.44
N GLY A 288 14.25 7.66 12.30
CA GLY A 288 13.98 9.09 12.49
C GLY A 288 14.20 9.96 11.26
N GLN A 289 14.41 9.39 10.06
CA GLN A 289 14.47 10.17 8.83
C GLN A 289 13.07 10.68 8.43
N ARG A 290 12.95 11.98 8.17
CA ARG A 290 11.72 12.57 7.63
C ARG A 290 11.55 12.22 6.16
N ILE A 291 10.33 11.85 5.78
CA ILE A 291 9.97 11.41 4.43
C ILE A 291 8.78 12.19 3.85
N TYR A 292 8.66 12.19 2.53
CA TYR A 292 7.61 12.87 1.76
C TYR A 292 6.92 11.86 0.85
N PRO A 293 6.09 10.97 1.40
CA PRO A 293 5.60 9.81 0.66
C PRO A 293 4.73 10.24 -0.52
N ARG A 294 5.01 9.67 -1.71
CA ARG A 294 4.04 9.68 -2.82
C ARG A 294 2.97 8.64 -2.57
N SER A 295 3.41 7.43 -2.23
CA SER A 295 2.55 6.26 -2.07
C SER A 295 2.94 5.47 -0.83
N ILE A 296 1.93 5.09 -0.06
CA ILE A 296 2.07 4.18 1.08
C ILE A 296 0.96 3.15 0.99
N VAL A 297 1.37 1.88 1.03
CA VAL A 297 0.50 0.72 1.26
C VAL A 297 1.01 0.01 2.51
N SER A 298 0.11 -0.34 3.41
CA SER A 298 0.43 -1.05 4.64
C SER A 298 0.33 -2.55 4.44
N GLY A 299 1.36 -3.23 4.94
CA GLY A 299 1.48 -4.67 4.93
C GLY A 299 1.73 -5.23 6.33
N ASN A 300 1.31 -6.47 6.49
CA ASN A 300 1.59 -7.28 7.67
C ASN A 300 1.68 -8.73 7.18
N PRO A 301 2.67 -9.53 7.57
CA PRO A 301 3.93 -9.13 8.20
C PRO A 301 4.95 -8.58 7.18
N LYS A 302 6.01 -7.92 7.67
CA LYS A 302 7.25 -7.78 6.90
C LYS A 302 7.89 -9.16 6.82
N ASN A 303 8.00 -9.72 5.63
CA ASN A 303 8.30 -11.14 5.45
C ASN A 303 9.72 -11.39 4.92
N VAL A 304 10.34 -10.45 4.22
CA VAL A 304 11.77 -10.46 3.89
C VAL A 304 12.44 -9.25 4.52
N GLY A 305 13.58 -9.46 5.17
CA GLY A 305 14.40 -8.39 5.75
C GLY A 305 15.89 -8.68 5.55
N LEU A 306 16.63 -7.69 5.08
CA LEU A 306 18.07 -7.80 4.76
C LEU A 306 18.42 -9.00 3.87
N GLY A 307 17.53 -9.38 2.95
CA GLY A 307 17.70 -10.52 2.04
C GLY A 307 17.42 -11.88 2.66
N GLU A 308 16.90 -11.93 3.89
CA GLU A 308 16.56 -13.15 4.62
C GLU A 308 15.07 -13.33 4.83
N THR A 309 14.63 -14.59 4.89
CA THR A 309 13.26 -14.98 5.23
C THR A 309 13.03 -14.73 6.71
N LEU A 310 11.99 -13.95 7.05
CA LEU A 310 11.60 -13.72 8.43
C LEU A 310 10.54 -14.76 8.86
N ASP A 311 10.69 -15.29 10.08
CA ASP A 311 9.68 -16.13 10.69
C ASP A 311 8.52 -15.27 11.18
N THR A 312 7.39 -15.38 10.48
CA THR A 312 6.28 -14.44 10.58
C THR A 312 4.93 -15.13 10.76
N GLU A 313 4.94 -16.46 10.88
CA GLU A 313 3.74 -17.29 10.98
C GLU A 313 2.94 -17.04 12.28
N GLY A 314 3.60 -16.47 13.30
CA GLY A 314 2.99 -16.07 14.57
C GLY A 314 2.44 -14.62 14.61
N GLU A 315 2.69 -13.79 13.60
CA GLU A 315 2.35 -12.36 13.65
C GLU A 315 0.87 -12.06 13.40
N ARG A 316 0.14 -12.98 12.76
CA ARG A 316 -1.30 -12.87 12.50
C ARG A 316 -1.94 -14.25 12.42
N GLY A 317 -3.21 -14.36 12.81
CA GLY A 317 -3.93 -15.64 12.90
C GLY A 317 -3.94 -16.49 11.63
N ASP A 318 -3.93 -15.88 10.44
CA ASP A 318 -3.85 -16.60 9.17
C ASP A 318 -2.42 -16.76 8.64
N ALA A 319 -1.40 -16.16 9.27
CA ALA A 319 -0.03 -16.10 8.73
C ALA A 319 0.65 -17.47 8.59
N SER A 320 0.30 -18.42 9.46
CA SER A 320 0.71 -19.83 9.45
C SER A 320 -0.11 -20.73 8.53
N SER A 321 -1.20 -20.20 7.95
CA SER A 321 -2.10 -20.95 7.07
C SER A 321 -1.84 -20.64 5.60
N ARG A 322 -2.03 -21.66 4.75
CA ARG A 322 -1.89 -21.52 3.30
C ARG A 322 -3.09 -20.79 2.71
N HIS A 323 -2.81 -19.64 2.09
CA HIS A 323 -3.79 -18.85 1.37
C HIS A 323 -3.17 -18.26 0.09
N PRO A 324 -4.01 -17.78 -0.85
CA PRO A 324 -3.53 -16.83 -1.84
C PRO A 324 -2.92 -15.63 -1.13
N ARG A 325 -1.79 -15.14 -1.61
CA ARG A 325 -1.07 -14.01 -1.00
C ARG A 325 -0.69 -13.00 -2.06
N THR A 326 -0.65 -11.74 -1.64
CA THR A 326 -0.06 -10.65 -2.41
C THR A 326 1.08 -10.05 -1.60
N CYS A 327 2.21 -9.75 -2.24
CA CYS A 327 3.39 -9.20 -1.61
C CYS A 327 4.00 -8.11 -2.47
N ILE A 328 4.63 -7.13 -1.82
CA ILE A 328 5.41 -6.10 -2.48
C ILE A 328 6.77 -5.95 -1.80
N GLY A 329 7.80 -5.78 -2.60
CA GLY A 329 9.18 -5.63 -2.13
C GLY A 329 10.08 -5.00 -3.16
N TYR A 330 11.38 -4.92 -2.85
CA TYR A 330 12.38 -4.34 -3.73
C TYR A 330 13.73 -5.05 -3.63
N THR A 331 14.56 -4.92 -4.67
CA THR A 331 15.93 -5.47 -4.74
C THR A 331 16.90 -4.70 -3.85
N GLN A 332 18.05 -5.30 -3.50
CA GLN A 332 19.03 -4.68 -2.60
C GLN A 332 19.52 -3.29 -3.07
N ASP A 333 19.65 -3.10 -4.38
CA ASP A 333 20.04 -1.82 -5.00
C ASP A 333 18.90 -0.80 -5.09
N ARG A 334 17.69 -1.17 -4.65
CA ARG A 334 16.44 -0.38 -4.67
C ARG A 334 15.97 0.05 -6.07
N LYS A 335 16.52 -0.54 -7.13
CA LYS A 335 16.17 -0.19 -8.51
C LYS A 335 14.98 -0.94 -9.05
N HIS A 336 14.71 -2.14 -8.53
CA HIS A 336 13.58 -2.95 -8.98
C HIS A 336 12.58 -3.14 -7.86
N ILE A 337 11.31 -2.92 -8.19
CA ILE A 337 10.17 -3.31 -7.35
C ILE A 337 9.66 -4.66 -7.84
N ILE A 338 9.31 -5.52 -6.88
CA ILE A 338 8.69 -6.82 -7.12
C ILE A 338 7.29 -6.79 -6.52
N MET A 339 6.26 -7.01 -7.35
CA MET A 339 4.89 -7.24 -6.88
C MET A 339 4.48 -8.66 -7.25
N MET A 340 4.08 -9.44 -6.26
CA MET A 340 3.83 -10.87 -6.40
C MET A 340 2.43 -11.23 -5.95
N VAL A 341 1.80 -12.12 -6.70
CA VAL A 341 0.60 -12.85 -6.32
C VAL A 341 0.90 -14.35 -6.41
N ILE A 342 0.60 -15.08 -5.34
CA ILE A 342 0.59 -16.55 -5.35
C ILE A 342 -0.86 -16.99 -5.18
N ASP A 343 -1.36 -17.80 -6.13
CA ASP A 343 -2.72 -18.31 -6.05
C ASP A 343 -2.87 -19.31 -4.89
N GLY A 344 -4.10 -19.56 -4.46
CA GLY A 344 -4.40 -20.50 -3.39
C GLY A 344 -5.84 -20.99 -3.42
N ARG A 345 -6.19 -21.90 -2.49
CA ARG A 345 -7.55 -22.46 -2.34
C ARG A 345 -8.05 -23.26 -3.56
N THR A 346 -7.14 -23.74 -4.40
CA THR A 346 -7.47 -24.64 -5.51
C THR A 346 -6.56 -25.86 -5.49
N SER A 347 -6.93 -26.93 -6.20
CA SER A 347 -6.04 -28.09 -6.39
C SER A 347 -4.82 -27.75 -7.23
N ALA A 348 -4.92 -26.72 -8.08
CA ALA A 348 -3.81 -26.25 -8.90
C ALA A 348 -2.81 -25.42 -8.11
N SER A 349 -3.25 -24.65 -7.10
CA SER A 349 -2.36 -23.90 -6.22
C SER A 349 -2.86 -23.95 -4.78
N ALA A 350 -2.05 -24.55 -3.90
CA ALA A 350 -2.41 -24.70 -2.48
C ALA A 350 -2.36 -23.37 -1.71
N GLY A 351 -1.61 -22.39 -2.20
CA GLY A 351 -1.27 -21.18 -1.47
C GLY A 351 -0.12 -21.39 -0.48
N VAL A 352 0.25 -20.31 0.19
CA VAL A 352 1.47 -20.25 1.01
C VAL A 352 1.22 -19.63 2.38
N THR A 353 2.04 -20.02 3.35
CA THR A 353 2.22 -19.26 4.60
C THR A 353 3.03 -17.98 4.30
N THR A 354 3.09 -17.07 5.27
CA THR A 354 3.83 -15.80 5.13
C THR A 354 5.35 -15.98 5.01
N SER A 355 5.93 -16.98 5.68
CA SER A 355 7.35 -17.31 5.52
C SER A 355 7.65 -18.02 4.20
N MET A 356 6.78 -18.92 3.73
CA MET A 356 6.90 -19.47 2.38
C MET A 356 6.81 -18.38 1.29
N LEU A 357 5.94 -17.38 1.48
CA LEU A 357 5.87 -16.21 0.59
C LEU A 357 7.20 -15.45 0.56
N ALA A 358 7.89 -15.34 1.70
CA ALA A 358 9.20 -14.70 1.77
C ALA A 358 10.26 -15.47 0.96
N ASP A 359 10.28 -16.80 1.05
CA ASP A 359 11.20 -17.63 0.26
C ASP A 359 11.00 -17.39 -1.25
N VAL A 360 9.74 -17.34 -1.72
CA VAL A 360 9.43 -17.04 -3.14
C VAL A 360 9.80 -15.59 -3.53
N MET A 361 9.58 -14.61 -2.64
CA MET A 361 10.00 -13.22 -2.87
C MET A 361 11.53 -13.11 -3.01
N ARG A 362 12.29 -13.82 -2.17
CA ARG A 362 13.76 -13.87 -2.26
C ARG A 362 14.22 -14.52 -3.55
N TYR A 363 13.59 -15.60 -3.98
CA TYR A 363 13.86 -16.22 -5.28
C TYR A 363 13.64 -15.24 -6.44
N ALA A 364 12.63 -14.38 -6.35
CA ALA A 364 12.38 -13.31 -7.31
C ALA A 364 13.36 -12.12 -7.20
N GLY A 365 14.27 -12.12 -6.20
CA GLY A 365 15.30 -11.10 -5.99
C GLY A 365 14.99 -10.05 -4.92
N ALA A 366 13.91 -10.22 -4.14
CA ALA A 366 13.57 -9.26 -3.09
C ALA A 366 14.59 -9.29 -1.95
N TYR A 367 15.05 -8.10 -1.57
CA TYR A 367 15.89 -7.88 -0.39
C TYR A 367 15.07 -7.48 0.82
N GLU A 368 13.95 -6.79 0.58
CA GLU A 368 13.02 -6.29 1.58
C GLU A 368 11.61 -6.43 1.02
N SER A 369 10.68 -6.96 1.80
CA SER A 369 9.29 -7.10 1.36
C SER A 369 8.29 -7.14 2.51
N THR A 370 7.04 -6.83 2.20
CA THR A 370 5.92 -6.97 3.12
C THR A 370 4.73 -7.64 2.43
N ASN A 371 4.06 -8.54 3.15
CA ASN A 371 2.79 -9.10 2.71
C ASN A 371 1.69 -8.03 2.81
N ILE A 372 0.89 -7.86 1.77
CA ILE A 372 -0.31 -7.01 1.76
C ILE A 372 -1.58 -7.88 1.73
N ASP A 373 -2.76 -7.30 1.49
CA ASP A 373 -4.00 -8.09 1.55
C ASP A 373 -3.97 -9.27 0.57
N GLY A 374 -4.57 -10.39 0.98
CA GLY A 374 -4.50 -11.65 0.25
C GLY A 374 -5.85 -12.34 0.09
N GLY A 375 -5.84 -13.66 -0.03
CA GLY A 375 -7.07 -14.43 -0.20
C GLY A 375 -7.79 -14.07 -1.50
N GLY A 376 -9.10 -13.82 -1.42
CA GLY A 376 -9.89 -13.46 -2.61
C GLY A 376 -9.57 -12.07 -3.16
N SER A 377 -8.84 -11.25 -2.41
CA SER A 377 -8.34 -9.95 -2.87
C SER A 377 -7.15 -10.10 -3.82
N SER A 378 -6.38 -11.20 -3.74
CA SER A 378 -5.16 -11.40 -4.52
C SER A 378 -5.43 -11.38 -6.02
N THR A 379 -4.98 -10.30 -6.66
CA THR A 379 -5.14 -10.06 -8.09
C THR A 379 -3.88 -9.41 -8.65
N LEU A 380 -3.38 -9.92 -9.78
CA LEU A 380 -2.36 -9.27 -10.59
C LEU A 380 -2.97 -8.91 -11.95
N TYR A 381 -2.98 -7.62 -12.26
CA TYR A 381 -3.50 -7.06 -13.50
C TYR A 381 -2.38 -6.53 -14.38
N THR A 382 -2.52 -6.70 -15.69
CA THR A 382 -1.75 -5.99 -16.71
C THR A 382 -2.69 -5.50 -17.80
N GLN A 383 -2.47 -4.29 -18.31
CA GLN A 383 -3.29 -3.73 -19.39
C GLN A 383 -3.18 -4.54 -20.69
N ALA A 384 -2.04 -5.18 -20.94
CA ALA A 384 -1.81 -5.96 -22.15
C ALA A 384 -2.49 -7.34 -22.14
N LEU A 385 -2.62 -7.99 -20.97
CA LEU A 385 -3.05 -9.39 -20.86
C LEU A 385 -4.21 -9.59 -19.87
N GLY A 386 -4.77 -8.51 -19.33
CA GLY A 386 -5.81 -8.53 -18.30
C GLY A 386 -5.31 -9.11 -16.97
N ILE A 387 -6.22 -9.77 -16.26
CA ILE A 387 -5.91 -10.49 -15.02
C ILE A 387 -5.02 -11.68 -15.35
N ARG A 388 -3.92 -11.83 -14.60
CA ARG A 388 -2.90 -12.86 -14.85
C ARG A 388 -3.09 -14.12 -14.03
N ASN A 389 -3.59 -13.98 -12.80
CA ASN A 389 -3.73 -15.07 -11.85
C ASN A 389 -5.18 -15.59 -11.78
N HIS A 390 -5.39 -16.72 -11.09
CA HIS A 390 -6.73 -17.25 -10.83
C HIS A 390 -7.25 -16.74 -9.48
N CYS A 391 -8.08 -15.69 -9.53
CA CYS A 391 -8.72 -15.12 -8.34
C CYS A 391 -9.52 -16.18 -7.58
N SER A 392 -9.26 -16.32 -6.27
CA SER A 392 -9.79 -17.47 -5.49
C SER A 392 -11.30 -17.46 -5.29
N ASP A 393 -11.96 -16.33 -5.52
CA ASP A 393 -13.42 -16.20 -5.45
C ASP A 393 -14.10 -16.56 -6.78
N GLY A 394 -13.33 -17.01 -7.78
CA GLY A 394 -13.79 -17.31 -9.15
C GLY A 394 -13.82 -16.08 -10.05
N THR A 395 -13.90 -14.88 -9.48
CA THR A 395 -13.75 -13.60 -10.17
C THR A 395 -12.89 -12.65 -9.34
N GLU A 396 -12.43 -11.58 -9.97
CA GLU A 396 -11.74 -10.49 -9.27
C GLU A 396 -12.67 -9.79 -8.27
N ARG A 397 -12.23 -9.73 -7.01
CA ARG A 397 -12.94 -9.08 -5.91
C ARG A 397 -12.76 -7.57 -5.95
N SER A 398 -13.80 -6.82 -5.59
CA SER A 398 -13.65 -5.40 -5.26
C SER A 398 -12.95 -5.21 -3.91
N VAL A 399 -11.86 -4.46 -3.91
CA VAL A 399 -10.98 -4.21 -2.75
C VAL A 399 -10.93 -2.70 -2.45
N GLY A 400 -10.42 -2.33 -1.26
CA GLY A 400 -10.35 -0.92 -0.84
C GLY A 400 -9.38 -0.06 -1.65
N GLY A 401 -8.31 -0.67 -2.16
CA GLY A 401 -7.29 0.01 -2.95
C GLY A 401 -6.34 -0.95 -3.65
N GLY A 402 -5.42 -0.38 -4.43
CA GLY A 402 -4.46 -1.09 -5.25
C GLY A 402 -3.11 -0.40 -5.29
N VAL A 403 -2.13 -1.09 -5.87
CA VAL A 403 -0.80 -0.56 -6.14
C VAL A 403 -0.47 -0.83 -7.60
N CYS A 404 -0.18 0.23 -8.35
CA CYS A 404 -0.06 0.20 -9.80
C CYS A 404 1.19 0.95 -10.29
N PHE A 405 1.53 0.73 -11.56
CA PHE A 405 2.59 1.41 -12.31
C PHE A 405 2.06 2.15 -13.52
#